data_AF-A0A975D8N0-F1
#
_entry.id   AF-A0A975D8N0-F1
#
_cell.length_a   1.000
_cell.length_b   1.000
_cell.length_c   1.000
_cell.angle_alpha   90.00
_cell.angle_beta   90.00
_cell.angle_gamma   90.00
#
_symmetry.space_group_name_H-M   'P 1'
#
loop_
_entity.id
_entity.type
_entity.pdbx_description
1 polymer ?
#
loop_
_entity_poly.entity_id
_entity_poly.type
_entity_poly.pdbx_seq_one_letter_code
_entity_poly.pdbx_strand_id
1 'polypeptide(L)'
;MNCELIGRLVTEEGFAFQSWQDRYGKGVWATLGFWQDHMDIVRDLSWDGEDQILFPAMDYVFSANWLPVETGRTFAEAAQNLEARLLLLPQDQLADGSEWRKLVCKALLDLREAHSGLYRNGERIKWPEPLDDLPETFEAAVEWLAASERAWVGEL
;
A
#
# COMPACT_ATOMS: atom_id res chain seq x y z
N MET A 1 11.98 -10.73 18.00
CA MET A 1 11.55 -10.14 16.71
C MET A 1 11.88 -11.17 15.65
N ASN A 2 10.87 -11.85 15.11
CA ASN A 2 11.03 -12.69 13.93
C ASN A 2 10.53 -11.87 12.73
N CYS A 3 11.38 -11.66 11.74
CA CYS A 3 11.11 -10.93 10.50
C CYS A 3 11.63 -11.75 9.31
N GLU A 4 11.53 -13.08 9.40
CA GLU A 4 12.04 -14.02 8.40
C GLU A 4 11.37 -13.82 7.04
N LEU A 5 10.06 -13.56 7.03
CA LEU A 5 9.29 -13.39 5.79
C LEU A 5 9.60 -12.05 5.13
N ILE A 6 9.64 -10.95 5.90
CA ILE A 6 10.14 -9.65 5.43
C ILE A 6 11.56 -9.81 4.87
N GLY A 7 12.43 -10.50 5.61
CA GLY A 7 13.80 -10.79 5.18
C GLY A 7 13.84 -11.47 3.82
N ARG A 8 13.12 -12.59 3.68
CA ARG A 8 12.99 -13.33 2.42
C ARG A 8 12.48 -12.46 1.27
N LEU A 9 11.40 -11.71 1.49
CA LEU A 9 10.82 -10.83 0.46
C LEU A 9 11.84 -9.78 -0.01
N VAL A 10 12.64 -9.23 0.91
CA VAL A 10 13.67 -8.25 0.57
C VAL A 10 14.86 -8.88 -0.16
N THR A 11 15.34 -10.04 0.33
CA THR A 11 16.58 -10.63 -0.19
C THR A 11 16.39 -11.48 -1.44
N GLU A 12 15.20 -12.09 -1.61
CA GLU A 12 14.94 -13.08 -2.66
C GLU A 12 13.92 -12.57 -3.69
N GLU A 13 12.88 -11.85 -3.26
CA GLU A 13 11.76 -11.44 -4.13
C GLU A 13 11.87 -9.99 -4.63
N GLY A 14 12.92 -9.28 -4.22
CA GLY A 14 13.27 -7.94 -4.70
C GLY A 14 12.39 -6.82 -4.13
N PHE A 15 11.77 -7.04 -2.97
CA PHE A 15 11.11 -5.96 -2.24
C PHE A 15 12.12 -5.04 -1.57
N ALA A 16 11.74 -3.78 -1.42
CA ALA A 16 12.39 -2.84 -0.54
C ALA A 16 11.53 -2.66 0.71
N PHE A 17 12.19 -2.56 1.86
CA PHE A 17 11.57 -2.28 3.15
C PHE A 17 11.89 -0.87 3.58
N GLN A 18 10.89 -0.17 4.11
CA GLN A 18 11.07 1.14 4.71
C GLN A 18 10.34 1.25 6.04
N SER A 19 10.92 2.07 6.92
CA SER A 19 10.30 2.48 8.16
C SER A 19 10.61 3.93 8.47
N TRP A 20 9.66 4.66 9.02
CA TRP A 20 9.85 6.04 9.44
C TRP A 20 9.00 6.36 10.67
N GLN A 21 9.45 7.34 11.45
CA GLN A 21 8.63 7.89 12.51
C GLN A 21 7.66 8.90 11.93
N ASP A 22 6.37 8.71 12.21
CA ASP A 22 5.33 9.65 11.88
C ASP A 22 5.50 10.96 12.65
N ARG A 23 5.17 12.07 11.99
CA ARG A 23 5.20 13.41 12.59
C ARG A 23 3.95 13.72 13.40
N TYR A 24 2.83 13.04 13.16
CA TYR A 24 1.53 13.33 13.79
C TYR A 24 1.14 12.34 14.88
N GLY A 25 2.09 11.52 15.34
CA GLY A 25 1.92 10.69 16.52
C GLY A 25 1.26 9.34 16.30
N LYS A 26 1.10 8.86 15.06
CA LYS A 26 0.71 7.47 14.78
C LYS A 26 1.83 6.44 15.03
N GLY A 27 3.00 6.90 15.46
CA GLY A 27 4.12 6.05 15.88
C GLY A 27 5.14 5.84 14.76
N VAL A 28 5.63 4.61 14.61
CA VAL A 28 6.56 4.19 13.57
C VAL A 28 5.79 3.39 12.53
N TRP A 29 5.96 3.76 11.27
CA TRP A 29 5.44 3.05 10.11
C TRP A 29 6.44 2.01 9.63
N ALA A 30 5.94 0.92 9.07
CA ALA A 30 6.70 -0.09 8.35
C ALA A 30 5.96 -0.45 7.07
N THR A 31 6.66 -0.54 5.94
CA THR A 31 6.08 -0.89 4.65
C THR A 31 7.03 -1.71 3.79
N LEU A 32 6.46 -2.49 2.87
CA LEU A 32 7.17 -3.08 1.74
C LEU A 32 6.66 -2.49 0.42
N GLY A 33 7.58 -2.25 -0.50
CA GLY A 33 7.26 -1.85 -1.88
C GLY A 33 8.35 -2.30 -2.84
N PHE A 34 8.04 -2.30 -4.13
CA PHE A 34 9.00 -2.74 -5.16
C PHE A 34 10.01 -1.68 -5.54
N TRP A 35 9.63 -0.41 -5.36
CA TRP A 35 10.44 0.75 -5.72
C TRP A 35 10.39 1.74 -4.57
N GLN A 36 11.47 2.52 -4.37
CA GLN A 36 11.50 3.56 -3.34
C GLN A 36 10.33 4.54 -3.49
N ASP A 37 10.05 4.98 -4.72
CA ASP A 37 8.95 5.86 -5.06
C ASP A 37 7.57 5.34 -4.62
N HIS A 38 7.38 4.02 -4.55
CA HIS A 38 6.11 3.41 -4.11
C HIS A 38 5.91 3.50 -2.59
N MET A 39 6.98 3.63 -1.83
CA MET A 39 6.91 3.75 -0.38
C MET A 39 7.00 5.21 0.06
N ASP A 40 7.67 6.05 -0.73
CA ASP A 40 7.68 7.50 -0.54
C ASP A 40 6.27 8.07 -0.60
N ILE A 41 5.36 7.53 -1.44
CA ILE A 41 3.96 7.98 -1.43
C ILE A 41 3.22 7.68 -0.13
N VAL A 42 3.43 6.50 0.45
CA VAL A 42 2.82 6.14 1.75
C VAL A 42 3.38 7.05 2.85
N ARG A 43 4.67 7.40 2.75
CA ARG A 43 5.31 8.35 3.65
C ARG A 43 4.73 9.75 3.48
N ASP A 44 4.56 10.23 2.26
CA ASP A 44 4.02 11.55 1.95
C ASP A 44 2.56 11.66 2.45
N LEU A 45 1.74 10.64 2.17
CA LEU A 45 0.37 10.54 2.71
C LEU A 45 0.34 10.57 4.25
N SER A 46 1.31 9.94 4.91
CA SER A 46 1.41 9.99 6.38
C SER A 46 1.81 11.37 6.91
N TRP A 47 2.57 12.14 6.13
CA TRP A 47 3.10 13.44 6.54
C TRP A 47 2.14 14.59 6.22
N ASP A 48 1.31 14.46 5.19
CA ASP A 48 0.30 15.47 4.86
C ASP A 48 -1.03 15.20 5.58
N GLY A 49 -1.03 14.34 6.61
CA GLY A 49 -2.21 13.91 7.38
C GLY A 49 -2.97 14.99 8.17
N GLU A 50 -2.67 16.28 7.99
CA GLU A 50 -3.56 17.38 8.39
C GLU A 50 -4.56 17.75 7.30
N ASP A 51 -4.28 17.35 6.06
CA ASP A 51 -5.18 17.55 4.94
C ASP A 51 -6.27 16.48 4.98
N GLN A 52 -7.46 16.87 5.43
CA GLN A 52 -8.65 16.02 5.51
C GLN A 52 -8.99 15.34 4.18
N ILE A 53 -8.49 15.88 3.08
CA ILE A 53 -8.64 15.31 1.75
C ILE A 53 -7.91 13.98 1.62
N LEU A 54 -6.82 13.76 2.36
CA LEU A 54 -6.02 12.54 2.33
C LEU A 54 -6.55 11.46 3.28
N PHE A 55 -7.53 11.77 4.13
CA PHE A 55 -8.07 10.83 5.12
C PHE A 55 -8.63 9.56 4.48
N PRO A 56 -9.42 9.62 3.39
CA PRO A 56 -9.92 8.40 2.75
C PRO A 56 -8.79 7.48 2.23
N ALA A 57 -7.70 8.04 1.71
CA ALA A 57 -6.55 7.25 1.26
C ALA A 57 -5.82 6.61 2.43
N MET A 58 -5.70 7.32 3.54
CA MET A 58 -5.11 6.78 4.77
C MET A 58 -6.00 5.70 5.40
N ASP A 59 -7.31 5.92 5.45
CA ASP A 59 -8.28 4.94 5.93
C ASP A 59 -8.26 3.68 5.07
N TYR A 60 -8.13 3.82 3.75
CA TYR A 60 -7.93 2.70 2.84
C TYR A 60 -6.64 1.93 3.13
N VAL A 61 -5.50 2.62 3.28
CA VAL A 61 -4.21 1.97 3.61
C VAL A 61 -4.30 1.13 4.88
N PHE A 62 -5.07 1.57 5.88
CA PHE A 62 -5.26 0.84 7.12
C PHE A 62 -6.30 -0.29 7.03
N SER A 63 -7.35 -0.13 6.24
CA SER A 63 -8.43 -1.13 6.08
C SER A 63 -8.04 -2.29 5.17
N ALA A 64 -7.22 -2.04 4.14
CA ALA A 64 -6.78 -3.06 3.20
C ALA A 64 -5.81 -4.07 3.86
N ASN A 65 -6.32 -5.24 4.24
CA ASN A 65 -5.57 -6.26 5.00
C ASN A 65 -4.40 -6.88 4.22
N TRP A 66 -4.35 -6.66 2.92
CA TRP A 66 -3.37 -7.20 2.00
C TRP A 66 -2.31 -6.19 1.57
N LEU A 67 -2.49 -4.89 1.85
CA LEU A 67 -1.44 -3.91 1.66
C LEU A 67 -0.33 -4.13 2.69
N PRO A 68 0.95 -4.15 2.29
CA PRO A 68 2.07 -4.39 3.18
C PRO A 68 2.45 -3.10 3.92
N VAL A 69 1.50 -2.50 4.64
CA VAL A 69 1.70 -1.27 5.41
C VAL A 69 1.17 -1.48 6.83
N GLU A 70 2.00 -1.18 7.83
CA GLU A 70 1.63 -1.32 9.24
C GLU A 70 2.25 -0.22 10.10
N THR A 71 1.70 -0.05 11.30
CA THR A 71 2.22 0.89 12.31
C THR A 71 2.48 0.21 13.65
N GLY A 72 3.33 0.82 14.47
CA GLY A 72 3.62 0.41 15.85
C GLY A 72 4.23 1.54 16.65
N ARG A 73 4.35 1.42 17.97
CA ARG A 73 4.95 2.47 18.81
C ARG A 73 6.47 2.53 18.70
N THR A 74 7.07 1.43 18.25
CA THR A 74 8.51 1.31 18.01
C THR A 74 8.76 0.66 16.66
N PHE A 75 9.98 0.81 16.13
CA PHE A 75 10.43 0.10 14.94
C PHE A 75 10.17 -1.41 15.02
N ALA A 76 10.54 -2.03 16.16
CA ALA A 76 10.40 -3.47 16.35
C ALA A 76 8.93 -3.93 16.37
N GLU A 77 8.03 -3.10 16.90
CA GLU A 77 6.59 -3.36 16.92
C GLU A 77 5.99 -3.21 15.51
N ALA A 78 6.33 -2.14 14.79
CA ALA A 78 5.86 -1.93 13.42
C ALA A 78 6.30 -3.05 12.48
N ALA A 79 7.57 -3.47 12.57
CA ALA A 79 8.10 -4.58 11.80
C ALA A 79 7.44 -5.94 12.15
N GLN A 80 7.11 -6.17 13.43
CA GLN A 80 6.41 -7.39 13.85
C GLN A 80 4.95 -7.41 13.39
N ASN A 81 4.27 -6.27 13.44
CA ASN A 81 2.91 -6.14 12.94
C ASN A 81 2.88 -6.40 11.43
N LEU A 82 3.84 -5.84 10.68
CA LEU A 82 3.98 -6.09 9.25
C LEU A 82 4.24 -7.57 8.95
N GLU A 83 5.17 -8.21 9.68
CA GLU A 83 5.42 -9.64 9.54
C GLU A 83 4.15 -10.46 9.80
N ALA A 84 3.43 -10.17 10.88
CA ALA A 84 2.20 -10.87 11.24
C ALA A 84 1.11 -10.71 10.16
N ARG A 85 0.99 -9.53 9.57
CA ARG A 85 0.08 -9.28 8.44
C ARG A 85 0.43 -10.15 7.24
N LEU A 86 1.71 -10.18 6.85
CA LEU A 86 2.14 -10.97 5.70
C LEU A 86 1.95 -12.48 5.91
N LEU A 87 2.06 -12.97 7.15
CA LEU A 87 1.77 -14.37 7.49
C LEU A 87 0.29 -14.75 7.32
N LEU A 88 -0.63 -13.78 7.30
CA LEU A 88 -2.06 -14.03 7.05
C LEU A 88 -2.39 -14.17 5.56
N LEU A 89 -1.48 -13.76 4.67
CA LEU A 89 -1.68 -13.88 3.23
C LEU A 89 -1.44 -15.31 2.75
N PRO A 90 -2.07 -15.72 1.63
CA PRO A 90 -1.74 -16.98 0.99
C PRO A 90 -0.24 -17.01 0.63
N GLN A 91 0.49 -17.97 1.17
CA GLN A 91 1.96 -17.97 1.12
C GLN A 91 2.52 -18.19 -0.30
N ASP A 92 1.74 -18.83 -1.17
CA ASP A 92 2.01 -18.97 -2.60
C ASP A 92 1.94 -17.63 -3.35
N GLN A 93 1.25 -16.63 -2.78
CA GLN A 93 1.15 -15.28 -3.33
C GLN A 93 2.32 -14.37 -2.92
N LEU A 94 3.19 -14.82 -2.02
CA LEU A 94 4.36 -14.07 -1.56
C LEU A 94 5.63 -14.45 -2.34
N ALA A 95 5.50 -14.45 -3.66
CA ALA A 95 6.55 -14.82 -4.62
C ALA A 95 6.51 -13.87 -5.83
N ASP A 96 7.59 -13.85 -6.60
CA ASP A 96 7.66 -13.07 -7.83
C ASP A 96 6.54 -13.45 -8.83
N GLY A 97 6.03 -12.45 -9.53
CA GLY A 97 4.96 -12.60 -10.52
C GLY A 97 3.56 -12.94 -9.98
N SER A 98 3.38 -13.04 -8.65
CA SER A 98 2.10 -13.36 -8.03
C SER A 98 1.02 -12.29 -8.26
N GLU A 99 -0.25 -12.65 -7.99
CA GLU A 99 -1.36 -11.69 -8.04
C GLU A 99 -1.20 -10.65 -6.95
N TRP A 100 -0.80 -11.04 -5.74
CA TRP A 100 -0.52 -10.10 -4.66
C TRP A 100 0.53 -9.05 -5.04
N ARG A 101 1.61 -9.45 -5.73
CA ARG A 101 2.62 -8.50 -6.23
C ARG A 101 2.02 -7.48 -7.19
N LYS A 102 1.20 -7.93 -8.15
CA LYS A 102 0.51 -7.04 -9.10
C LYS A 102 -0.46 -6.10 -8.37
N LEU A 103 -1.20 -6.61 -7.38
CA LEU A 103 -2.14 -5.85 -6.57
C LEU A 103 -1.46 -4.74 -5.77
N VAL A 104 -0.38 -5.07 -5.05
CA VAL A 104 0.38 -4.09 -4.27
C VAL A 104 0.97 -3.03 -5.19
N CYS A 105 1.55 -3.43 -6.34
CA CYS A 105 2.00 -2.48 -7.36
C CYS A 105 0.87 -1.54 -7.80
N LYS A 106 -0.28 -2.10 -8.18
CA LYS A 106 -1.42 -1.33 -8.69
C LYS A 106 -1.94 -0.36 -7.64
N ALA A 107 -2.19 -0.80 -6.42
CA ALA A 107 -2.72 0.07 -5.38
C ALA A 107 -1.76 1.19 -4.99
N LEU A 108 -0.45 0.92 -4.90
CA LEU A 108 0.54 1.98 -4.62
C LEU A 108 0.65 2.98 -5.78
N LEU A 109 0.49 2.53 -7.03
CA LEU A 109 0.44 3.41 -8.20
C LEU A 109 -0.85 4.23 -8.24
N ASP A 110 -2.01 3.62 -7.96
CA ASP A 110 -3.30 4.32 -7.93
C ASP A 110 -3.30 5.38 -6.80
N LEU A 111 -2.76 5.05 -5.62
CA LEU A 111 -2.55 6.00 -4.52
C LEU A 111 -1.64 7.17 -4.94
N ARG A 112 -0.57 6.89 -5.68
CA ARG A 112 0.34 7.90 -6.22
C ARG A 112 -0.31 8.79 -7.27
N GLU A 113 -1.03 8.19 -8.22
CA GLU A 113 -1.73 8.94 -9.26
C GLU A 113 -2.75 9.87 -8.62
N ALA A 114 -3.51 9.35 -7.67
CA ALA A 114 -4.53 10.12 -7.01
C ALA A 114 -3.93 11.23 -6.12
N HIS A 115 -2.82 10.98 -5.41
CA HIS A 115 -2.07 12.02 -4.70
C HIS A 115 -1.48 13.08 -5.65
N SER A 116 -0.92 12.68 -6.79
CA SER A 116 -0.36 13.60 -7.80
C SER A 116 -1.45 14.39 -8.53
N GLY A 117 -2.62 13.78 -8.72
CA GLY A 117 -3.80 14.35 -9.35
C GLY A 117 -4.52 15.38 -8.47
N LEU A 118 -4.25 15.40 -7.16
CA LEU A 118 -4.84 16.37 -6.24
C LEU A 118 -4.58 17.83 -6.64
N TYR A 119 -3.55 18.11 -7.43
CA TYR A 119 -3.25 19.47 -7.89
C TYR A 119 -2.95 19.49 -9.40
N ARG A 120 -3.82 20.14 -10.18
CA ARG A 120 -3.55 20.48 -11.59
C ARG A 120 -3.68 21.98 -11.78
N ASN A 121 -2.64 22.62 -12.32
CA ASN A 121 -2.59 24.08 -12.54
C ASN A 121 -2.85 24.92 -11.27
N GLY A 122 -2.50 24.40 -10.09
CA GLY A 122 -2.77 25.05 -8.80
C GLY A 122 -4.23 24.92 -8.32
N GLU A 123 -5.09 24.27 -9.10
CA GLU A 123 -6.46 23.94 -8.72
C GLU A 123 -6.58 22.47 -8.33
N ARG A 124 -7.41 22.23 -7.31
CA ARG A 124 -7.60 20.93 -6.68
C ARG A 124 -8.51 20.05 -7.53
N ILE A 125 -8.03 18.90 -8.01
CA ILE A 125 -8.90 17.90 -8.66
C ILE A 125 -9.34 16.89 -7.60
N LYS A 126 -10.64 16.60 -7.55
CA LYS A 126 -11.24 15.57 -6.69
C LYS A 126 -10.44 14.27 -6.86
N TRP A 127 -10.21 13.53 -5.76
CA TRP A 127 -9.85 12.11 -5.84
C TRP A 127 -10.78 11.42 -6.85
N PRO A 128 -10.31 10.40 -7.58
CA PRO A 128 -11.21 9.58 -8.37
C PRO A 128 -12.29 9.06 -7.43
N GLU A 129 -13.51 9.59 -7.58
CA GLU A 129 -14.65 9.06 -6.86
C GLU A 129 -15.08 7.75 -7.54
N PRO A 130 -15.29 6.65 -6.77
CA PRO A 130 -15.12 6.52 -5.32
C PRO A 130 -13.90 5.67 -4.92
N LEU A 131 -13.13 6.12 -3.92
CA LEU A 131 -12.21 5.26 -3.16
C LEU A 131 -12.95 4.16 -2.37
N ASP A 132 -14.27 4.30 -2.18
CA ASP A 132 -15.14 3.31 -1.54
C ASP A 132 -15.22 1.97 -2.30
N ASP A 133 -14.81 1.95 -3.58
CA ASP A 133 -14.76 0.72 -4.39
C ASP A 133 -13.43 -0.03 -4.26
N LEU A 134 -12.48 0.49 -3.46
CA LEU A 134 -11.20 -0.18 -3.28
C LEU A 134 -11.34 -1.40 -2.34
N PRO A 135 -10.76 -2.55 -2.71
CA PRO A 135 -10.99 -3.79 -2.00
C PRO A 135 -10.22 -3.84 -0.67
N GLU A 136 -10.93 -4.00 0.44
CA GLU A 136 -10.31 -4.15 1.76
C GLU A 136 -9.71 -5.56 2.00
N THR A 137 -10.22 -6.58 1.29
CA THR A 137 -9.81 -7.98 1.44
C THR A 137 -9.00 -8.46 0.25
N PHE A 138 -8.11 -9.43 0.47
CA PHE A 138 -7.28 -10.00 -0.59
C PHE A 138 -8.12 -10.63 -1.71
N GLU A 139 -9.18 -11.36 -1.38
CA GLU A 139 -10.06 -12.02 -2.36
C GLU A 139 -10.76 -10.99 -3.25
N ALA A 140 -11.31 -9.92 -2.64
CA ALA A 140 -11.91 -8.82 -3.40
C ALA A 140 -10.87 -8.10 -4.26
N ALA A 141 -9.63 -8.01 -3.79
CA ALA A 141 -8.53 -7.40 -4.52
C ALA A 141 -8.20 -8.18 -5.80
N VAL A 142 -8.14 -9.51 -5.73
CA VAL A 142 -7.94 -10.37 -6.90
C VAL A 142 -9.05 -10.18 -7.94
N GLU A 143 -10.32 -10.14 -7.51
CA GLU A 143 -11.45 -9.89 -8.41
C GLU A 143 -11.37 -8.51 -9.08
N TRP A 144 -10.99 -7.49 -8.30
CA TRP A 144 -10.79 -6.12 -8.77
C TRP A 144 -9.68 -6.04 -9.83
N LEU A 145 -8.53 -6.70 -9.61
CA LEU A 145 -7.46 -6.75 -10.61
C LEU A 145 -7.93 -7.40 -11.90
N ALA A 146 -8.59 -8.56 -11.81
CA ALA A 146 -9.10 -9.26 -12.99
C ALA A 146 -10.15 -8.44 -13.77
N ALA A 147 -10.97 -7.65 -13.06
CA ALA A 147 -11.91 -6.72 -13.69
C ALA A 147 -11.19 -5.56 -14.39
N SER A 148 -10.15 -4.99 -13.76
CA SER A 148 -9.37 -3.91 -14.33
C SER A 148 -8.61 -4.35 -15.60
N GLU A 149 -7.99 -5.52 -15.59
CA GLU A 149 -7.29 -6.08 -16.77
C GLU A 149 -8.26 -6.32 -17.94
N ARG A 150 -9.49 -6.78 -17.66
CA ARG A 150 -10.54 -6.96 -18.68
C ARG A 150 -10.99 -5.64 -19.31
N ALA A 151 -11.13 -4.57 -18.52
CA ALA A 151 -11.49 -3.25 -19.02
C ALA A 151 -10.41 -2.70 -19.99
N TRP A 152 -9.14 -2.86 -19.62
CA TRP A 152 -8.00 -2.47 -20.48
C TRP A 152 -7.94 -3.23 -21.81
N VAL A 153 -8.32 -4.51 -21.83
CA VAL A 153 -8.34 -5.33 -23.06
C VAL A 153 -9.58 -5.05 -23.93
N GLY A 154 -10.69 -4.61 -23.35
CA GLY A 154 -11.94 -4.31 -24.06
C GLY A 154 -11.96 -2.94 -24.78
N GLU A 155 -10.96 -2.09 -24.55
CA GLU A 155 -10.79 -0.79 -25.21
C GLU A 155 -9.83 -0.81 -26.42
N LEU A 156 -9.37 -2.01 -26.84
CA LEU A 156 -8.59 -2.25 -28.06
C LEU A 156 -9.45 -2.79 -29.21
#